data_AF-A0A1G0Z4Q3-F1
#
_entry.id   AF-A0A1G0Z4Q3-F1
#
_cell.length_a   1.000
_cell.length_b   1.000
_cell.length_c   1.000
_cell.angle_alpha   90.00
_cell.angle_beta   90.00
_cell.angle_gamma   90.00
#
_symmetry.space_group_name_H-M   'P 1'
#
loop_
_entity.id
_entity.type
_entity.pdbx_description
1 polymer ?
#
loop_
_entity_poly.entity_id
_entity_poly.type
_entity_poly.pdbx_seq_one_letter_code
_entity_poly.pdbx_strand_id
1 'polypeptide(L)'
;MKCRHFIFSFPAVLVLACLFLAGCPKNSQVPEPPTARAQLVRELFTSLEKKDHESAIKKIERLRKLDTGNIFLANLERIETNNEMISQIQELVDQGKIDEAINLTNGFMLKSGRTDSFISILNELQVVKQLYEAVSALNDSANVTRLARNAAKIKMIASKYKPAEIFIPLANEKIALAKKMYTSEKRKAVDDLSIEITGMMSKKNPRAALLMAVLGIENPEHPVILNYLDYINDPSASADSTALGMEKQRNKR
;
A
#
# COMPACT_ATOMS: atom_id res chain seq x y z
N MET A 1 37.61 -36.12 83.02
CA MET A 1 37.07 -34.78 82.73
C MET A 1 36.10 -34.89 81.57
N LYS A 2 34.88 -34.33 81.76
CA LYS A 2 33.77 -34.12 80.80
C LYS A 2 33.18 -35.39 80.16
N CYS A 3 32.06 -35.89 80.70
CA CYS A 3 30.67 -35.47 80.43
C CYS A 3 30.17 -36.04 79.09
N ARG A 4 29.38 -37.12 79.11
CA ARG A 4 27.91 -37.19 79.35
C ARG A 4 27.22 -37.34 77.98
N HIS A 5 26.63 -38.51 77.69
CA HIS A 5 25.17 -38.77 77.85
C HIS A 5 24.40 -38.11 76.69
N PHE A 6 23.61 -38.81 75.87
CA PHE A 6 22.43 -39.57 76.25
C PHE A 6 21.89 -40.28 74.99
N ILE A 7 21.58 -41.58 75.08
CA ILE A 7 20.22 -42.16 75.14
C ILE A 7 19.71 -42.56 73.74
N PHE A 8 19.73 -43.88 73.48
CA PHE A 8 18.54 -44.78 73.40
C PHE A 8 17.82 -44.61 72.07
N SER A 9 17.24 -45.61 71.43
CA SER A 9 17.14 -47.07 71.60
C SER A 9 16.49 -47.48 70.27
N PHE A 10 16.97 -48.51 69.57
CA PHE A 10 16.32 -49.84 69.57
C PHE A 10 14.91 -49.85 68.92
N PRO A 11 14.44 -50.99 68.40
CA PRO A 11 14.40 -51.28 66.98
C PRO A 11 12.96 -51.58 66.54
N ALA A 12 12.38 -50.77 65.66
CA ALA A 12 11.00 -50.99 65.21
C ALA A 12 10.84 -50.84 63.68
N VAL A 13 11.95 -50.96 62.93
CA VAL A 13 12.01 -50.72 61.49
C VAL A 13 11.69 -51.98 60.65
N LEU A 14 11.44 -53.16 61.26
CA LEU A 14 11.42 -54.40 60.45
C LEU A 14 10.15 -55.27 60.49
N VAL A 15 9.07 -54.91 61.17
CA VAL A 15 7.88 -55.82 61.28
C VAL A 15 6.55 -55.19 60.82
N LEU A 16 6.49 -53.88 60.59
CA LEU A 16 5.27 -53.20 60.13
C LEU A 16 5.24 -52.97 58.60
N ALA A 17 5.86 -53.87 57.82
CA ALA A 17 5.94 -53.78 56.36
C ALA A 17 5.05 -54.79 55.60
N CYS A 18 4.25 -55.62 56.28
CA CYS A 18 3.54 -56.73 55.61
C CYS A 18 2.01 -56.81 55.81
N LEU A 19 1.33 -55.78 56.34
CA LEU A 19 -0.12 -55.83 56.59
C LEU A 19 -0.99 -54.78 55.87
N PHE A 20 -0.45 -54.03 54.90
CA PHE A 20 -1.24 -53.14 54.04
C PHE A 20 -1.45 -53.63 52.60
N LEU A 21 -1.16 -54.91 52.34
CA LEU A 21 -1.47 -55.59 51.08
C LEU A 21 -2.64 -56.57 51.27
N ALA A 22 -3.86 -56.06 51.43
CA ALA A 22 -5.10 -56.72 50.97
C ALA A 22 -6.33 -55.89 51.34
N GLY A 23 -7.07 -55.42 50.34
CA GLY A 23 -8.52 -55.19 50.49
C GLY A 23 -9.07 -53.81 50.16
N CYS A 24 -8.88 -53.31 48.93
CA CYS A 24 -9.87 -52.42 48.32
C CYS A 24 -10.38 -53.08 47.02
N PRO A 25 -11.72 -53.19 46.85
CA PRO A 25 -12.33 -54.08 45.88
C PRO A 25 -12.10 -53.62 44.44
N LYS A 26 -11.69 -54.60 43.65
CA LYS A 26 -11.58 -54.62 42.19
C LYS A 26 -13.00 -54.56 41.60
N ASN A 27 -13.58 -53.36 41.49
CA ASN A 27 -14.65 -52.97 40.55
C ASN A 27 -15.25 -51.60 40.93
N SER A 28 -14.47 -50.56 40.78
CA SER A 28 -14.99 -49.22 40.52
C SER A 28 -14.27 -48.71 39.29
N GLN A 29 -14.70 -49.20 38.12
CA GLN A 29 -14.56 -48.46 36.88
C GLN A 29 -15.35 -47.17 37.06
N VAL A 30 -14.71 -46.20 37.71
CA VAL A 30 -14.96 -44.80 37.41
C VAL A 30 -14.75 -44.71 35.90
N PRO A 31 -15.77 -44.38 35.10
CA PRO A 31 -15.58 -44.23 33.66
C PRO A 31 -14.45 -43.23 33.47
N GLU A 32 -13.40 -43.62 32.72
CA GLU A 32 -12.28 -42.72 32.46
C GLU A 32 -12.86 -41.37 31.99
N PRO A 33 -12.43 -40.23 32.58
CA PRO A 33 -12.92 -38.94 32.13
C PRO A 33 -12.67 -38.84 30.63
N PRO A 34 -13.59 -38.27 29.82
CA PRO A 34 -13.48 -38.29 28.37
C PRO A 34 -12.19 -37.60 27.90
N THR A 35 -11.12 -38.38 27.76
CA THR A 35 -9.75 -37.94 27.44
C THR A 35 -9.71 -37.24 26.10
N ALA A 36 -10.53 -37.70 25.16
CA ALA A 36 -10.67 -37.10 23.84
C ALA A 36 -11.09 -35.62 23.89
N ARG A 37 -12.02 -35.23 24.78
CA ARG A 37 -12.45 -33.82 24.90
C ARG A 37 -11.33 -32.97 25.48
N ALA A 38 -10.71 -33.42 26.57
CA ALA A 38 -9.61 -32.68 27.21
C ALA A 38 -8.40 -32.52 26.29
N GLN A 39 -8.07 -33.57 25.53
CA GLN A 39 -7.01 -33.53 24.53
C GLN A 39 -7.34 -32.56 23.39
N LEU A 40 -8.54 -32.61 22.82
CA LEU A 40 -8.97 -31.68 21.76
C LEU A 40 -8.91 -30.22 22.21
N VAL A 41 -9.31 -29.93 23.45
CA VAL A 41 -9.22 -28.59 24.04
C VAL A 41 -7.77 -28.15 24.17
N ARG A 42 -6.88 -29.01 24.65
CA ARG A 42 -5.44 -28.71 24.75
C ARG A 42 -4.84 -28.43 23.38
N GLU A 43 -5.13 -29.29 22.40
CA GLU A 43 -4.65 -29.13 21.03
C GLU A 43 -5.21 -27.86 20.37
N LEU A 44 -6.45 -27.46 20.72
CA LEU A 44 -7.03 -26.20 20.27
C LEU A 44 -6.23 -25.02 20.82
N PHE A 45 -5.96 -24.98 22.13
CA PHE A 45 -5.14 -23.92 22.72
C PHE A 45 -3.75 -23.84 22.07
N THR A 46 -3.12 -24.97 21.79
CA THR A 46 -1.84 -24.99 21.07
C THR A 46 -1.94 -24.41 19.66
N SER A 47 -3.02 -24.70 18.91
CA SER A 47 -3.23 -24.09 17.59
C SER A 47 -3.47 -22.59 17.68
N LEU A 48 -4.28 -22.13 18.65
CA LEU A 48 -4.54 -20.71 18.88
C LEU A 48 -3.27 -19.94 19.28
N GLU A 49 -2.44 -20.52 20.16
CA GLU A 49 -1.16 -19.94 20.58
C GLU A 49 -0.20 -19.78 19.39
N LYS A 50 -0.22 -20.74 18.46
CA LYS A 50 0.60 -20.72 17.24
C LYS A 50 0.00 -19.89 16.10
N LYS A 51 -1.18 -19.27 16.30
CA LYS A 51 -1.95 -18.58 15.24
C LYS A 51 -2.25 -19.48 14.03
N ASP A 52 -2.36 -20.78 14.26
CA ASP A 52 -2.73 -21.76 13.24
C ASP A 52 -4.26 -21.86 13.17
N HIS A 53 -4.86 -20.85 12.53
CA HIS A 53 -6.30 -20.64 12.48
C HIS A 53 -7.03 -21.78 11.77
N GLU A 54 -6.52 -22.29 10.65
CA GLU A 54 -7.07 -23.44 9.93
C GLU A 54 -7.17 -24.69 10.84
N SER A 55 -6.10 -25.00 11.57
CA SER A 55 -6.11 -26.13 12.49
C SER A 55 -6.96 -25.90 13.73
N ALA A 56 -7.12 -24.65 14.17
CA ALA A 56 -8.03 -24.29 15.26
C ALA A 56 -9.49 -24.51 14.85
N ILE A 57 -9.90 -24.05 13.67
CA ILE A 57 -11.27 -24.23 13.13
C ILE A 57 -11.65 -25.72 13.10
N LYS A 58 -10.79 -26.58 12.53
CA LYS A 58 -11.03 -28.04 12.49
C LYS A 58 -11.22 -28.66 13.87
N LYS A 59 -10.51 -28.16 14.89
CA LYS A 59 -10.64 -28.63 16.28
C LYS A 59 -11.92 -28.11 16.93
N ILE A 60 -12.30 -26.86 16.67
CA ILE A 60 -13.55 -26.27 17.14
C ILE A 60 -14.76 -27.02 16.57
N GLU A 61 -14.75 -27.32 15.26
CA GLU A 61 -15.80 -28.13 14.62
C GLU A 61 -15.96 -29.49 15.28
N ARG A 62 -14.86 -30.18 15.60
CA ARG A 62 -14.88 -31.45 16.34
C ARG A 62 -15.46 -31.29 17.74
N LEU A 63 -15.08 -30.23 18.46
CA LEU A 63 -15.61 -29.94 19.80
C LEU A 63 -17.12 -29.60 19.75
N ARG A 64 -17.59 -28.89 18.72
CA ARG A 64 -19.02 -28.60 18.51
C ARG A 64 -19.84 -29.85 18.22
N LYS A 65 -19.28 -30.87 17.57
CA LYS A 65 -19.95 -32.17 17.39
C LYS A 65 -20.17 -32.90 18.72
N LEU A 66 -19.31 -32.67 19.71
CA LEU A 66 -19.44 -33.24 21.06
C LEU A 66 -20.37 -32.42 21.96
N ASP A 67 -20.53 -31.13 21.68
CA ASP A 67 -21.31 -30.17 22.48
C ASP A 67 -21.99 -29.14 21.56
N THR A 68 -23.07 -29.58 20.90
CA THR A 68 -23.74 -28.82 19.82
C THR A 68 -24.44 -27.54 20.31
N GLY A 69 -24.81 -27.48 21.59
CA GLY A 69 -25.44 -26.32 22.22
C GLY A 69 -24.45 -25.23 22.66
N ASN A 70 -23.15 -25.47 22.48
CA ASN A 70 -22.13 -24.57 23.00
C ASN A 70 -21.96 -23.32 22.11
N ILE A 71 -22.62 -22.24 22.51
CA ILE A 71 -22.58 -20.94 21.82
C ILE A 71 -21.15 -20.36 21.81
N PHE A 72 -20.35 -20.63 22.84
CA PHE A 72 -18.97 -20.15 22.90
C PHE A 72 -18.14 -20.75 21.76
N LEU A 73 -18.26 -22.06 21.52
CA LEU A 73 -17.55 -22.72 20.41
C LEU A 73 -18.00 -22.18 19.05
N ALA A 74 -19.30 -21.91 18.85
CA ALA A 74 -19.79 -21.31 17.62
C ALA A 74 -19.24 -19.89 17.40
N ASN A 75 -19.16 -19.08 18.46
CA ASN A 75 -18.57 -17.74 18.38
C ASN A 75 -17.07 -17.80 18.11
N LEU A 76 -16.35 -18.73 18.75
CA LEU A 76 -14.91 -18.93 18.55
C LEU A 76 -14.62 -19.38 17.11
N GLU A 77 -15.40 -20.30 16.56
CA GLU A 77 -15.28 -20.71 15.15
C GLU A 77 -15.41 -19.53 14.19
N ARG A 78 -16.40 -18.66 14.44
CA ARG A 78 -16.61 -17.44 13.63
C ARG A 78 -15.41 -16.49 13.72
N ILE A 79 -14.85 -16.31 14.92
CA ILE A 79 -13.66 -15.47 15.12
C ILE A 79 -12.46 -16.05 14.37
N GLU A 80 -12.19 -17.34 14.53
CA GLU A 80 -11.06 -17.99 13.87
C GLU A 80 -11.23 -18.04 12.34
N THR A 81 -12.45 -18.22 11.84
CA THR A 81 -12.76 -18.12 10.40
C THR A 81 -12.45 -16.73 9.85
N ASN A 82 -12.80 -15.68 10.61
CA ASN A 82 -12.47 -14.31 10.22
C ASN A 82 -10.95 -14.06 10.25
N ASN A 83 -10.25 -14.56 11.28
CA ASN A 83 -8.80 -14.41 11.40
C ASN A 83 -8.04 -15.12 10.29
N GLU A 84 -8.46 -16.34 9.94
CA GLU A 84 -7.94 -17.09 8.80
C GLU A 84 -8.13 -16.29 7.50
N MET A 85 -9.34 -15.77 7.26
CA MET A 85 -9.62 -14.98 6.06
C MET A 85 -8.79 -13.68 6.00
N ILE A 86 -8.63 -12.97 7.11
CA ILE A 86 -7.76 -11.79 7.20
C ILE A 86 -6.31 -12.16 6.86
N SER A 87 -5.83 -13.31 7.35
CA SER A 87 -4.46 -13.78 7.08
C SER A 87 -4.26 -14.07 5.59
N GLN A 88 -5.22 -14.72 4.93
CA GLN A 88 -5.17 -14.97 3.48
C GLN A 88 -5.22 -13.66 2.66
N ILE A 89 -6.05 -12.70 3.07
CA ILE A 89 -6.10 -11.37 2.44
C ILE A 89 -4.75 -10.66 2.58
N GLN A 90 -4.15 -10.70 3.78
CA GLN A 90 -2.84 -10.08 4.03
C GLN A 90 -1.75 -10.74 3.17
N GLU A 91 -1.75 -12.06 3.04
CA GLU A 91 -0.80 -12.77 2.19
C GLU A 91 -0.89 -12.31 0.72
N LEU A 92 -2.10 -12.13 0.18
CA LEU A 92 -2.28 -11.60 -1.16
C LEU A 92 -1.79 -10.15 -1.29
N VAL A 93 -1.98 -9.32 -0.26
CA VAL A 93 -1.45 -7.96 -0.22
C VAL A 93 0.07 -7.94 -0.21
N ASP A 94 0.70 -8.80 0.59
CA ASP A 94 2.15 -8.93 0.69
C ASP A 94 2.78 -9.41 -0.62
N GLN A 95 2.05 -10.24 -1.38
CA GLN A 95 2.42 -10.66 -2.74
C GLN A 95 2.17 -9.58 -3.82
N GLY A 96 1.58 -8.44 -3.47
CA GLY A 96 1.21 -7.38 -4.41
C GLY A 96 -0.04 -7.68 -5.24
N LYS A 97 -0.80 -8.74 -4.94
CA LYS A 97 -2.00 -9.18 -5.66
C LYS A 97 -3.26 -8.49 -5.12
N ILE A 98 -3.29 -7.16 -5.20
CA ILE A 98 -4.36 -6.35 -4.57
C ILE A 98 -5.75 -6.66 -5.15
N ASP A 99 -5.86 -6.91 -6.46
CA ASP A 99 -7.14 -7.27 -7.08
C ASP A 99 -7.69 -8.62 -6.59
N GLU A 100 -6.81 -9.61 -6.41
CA GLU A 100 -7.19 -10.91 -5.85
C GLU A 100 -7.64 -10.75 -4.39
N ALA A 101 -6.94 -9.93 -3.60
CA ALA A 101 -7.33 -9.63 -2.22
C ALA A 101 -8.72 -8.97 -2.12
N ILE A 102 -9.03 -8.03 -3.02
CA ILE A 102 -10.34 -7.38 -3.12
C ILE A 102 -11.42 -8.42 -3.49
N ASN A 103 -11.15 -9.28 -4.46
CA ASN A 103 -12.10 -10.31 -4.89
C ASN A 103 -12.36 -11.33 -3.78
N LEU A 104 -11.32 -11.76 -3.06
CA LEU A 104 -11.42 -12.66 -1.92
C LEU A 104 -12.28 -12.03 -0.81
N THR A 105 -12.01 -10.78 -0.45
CA THR A 105 -12.77 -10.01 0.55
C THR A 105 -14.26 -9.92 0.17
N ASN A 106 -14.56 -9.55 -1.08
CA ASN A 106 -15.94 -9.49 -1.57
C ASN A 106 -16.62 -10.86 -1.54
N GLY A 107 -15.92 -11.91 -2.00
CA GLY A 107 -16.42 -13.27 -1.98
C GLY A 107 -16.76 -13.77 -0.57
N PHE A 108 -15.93 -13.42 0.42
CA PHE A 108 -16.19 -13.73 1.82
C PHE A 108 -17.41 -12.97 2.37
N MET A 109 -17.50 -11.66 2.13
CA MET A 109 -18.64 -10.86 2.58
C MET A 109 -19.98 -11.31 1.99
N LEU A 110 -19.99 -11.83 0.76
CA LEU A 110 -21.19 -12.38 0.13
C LEU A 110 -21.67 -13.67 0.80
N LYS A 111 -20.73 -14.51 1.29
CA LYS A 111 -21.04 -15.81 1.93
C LYS A 111 -21.33 -15.68 3.42
N SER A 112 -20.54 -14.88 4.13
CA SER A 112 -20.53 -14.81 5.60
C SER A 112 -21.23 -13.57 6.15
N GLY A 113 -21.71 -12.68 5.27
CA GLY A 113 -22.33 -11.41 5.62
C GLY A 113 -21.34 -10.24 5.63
N ARG A 114 -21.88 -9.02 5.47
CA ARG A 114 -21.10 -7.78 5.45
C ARG A 114 -20.93 -7.28 6.88
N THR A 115 -19.73 -7.42 7.43
CA THR A 115 -19.40 -6.88 8.75
C THR A 115 -18.56 -5.60 8.61
N ASP A 116 -18.62 -4.72 9.59
CA ASP A 116 -17.89 -3.44 9.56
C ASP A 116 -16.37 -3.64 9.39
N SER A 117 -15.82 -4.70 9.97
CA SER A 117 -14.41 -5.06 9.84
C SER A 117 -14.03 -5.35 8.38
N PHE A 118 -14.79 -6.18 7.67
CA PHE A 118 -14.50 -6.50 6.26
C PHE A 118 -14.83 -5.35 5.31
N ILE A 119 -15.79 -4.49 5.66
CA ILE A 119 -16.03 -3.24 4.92
C ILE A 119 -14.82 -2.31 5.05
N SER A 120 -14.24 -2.18 6.26
CA SER A 120 -13.03 -1.39 6.48
C SER A 120 -11.84 -1.94 5.68
N ILE A 121 -11.61 -3.26 5.73
CA ILE A 121 -10.56 -3.93 4.96
C ILE A 121 -10.74 -3.65 3.47
N LEU A 122 -11.95 -3.80 2.93
CA LEU A 122 -12.21 -3.51 1.52
C LEU A 122 -11.90 -2.06 1.14
N ASN A 123 -12.29 -1.10 1.98
CA ASN A 123 -12.01 0.31 1.73
C ASN A 123 -10.50 0.59 1.74
N GLU A 124 -9.75 -0.01 2.67
CA GLU A 124 -8.30 0.11 2.71
C GLU A 124 -7.65 -0.51 1.47
N LEU A 125 -8.07 -1.71 1.06
CA LEU A 125 -7.59 -2.36 -0.16
C LEU A 125 -7.84 -1.49 -1.41
N GLN A 126 -8.98 -0.80 -1.48
CA GLN A 126 -9.28 0.13 -2.58
C GLN A 126 -8.32 1.34 -2.58
N VAL A 127 -7.99 1.89 -1.41
CA VAL A 127 -7.00 2.97 -1.31
C VAL A 127 -5.62 2.48 -1.75
N VAL A 128 -5.21 1.29 -1.31
CA VAL A 128 -3.94 0.67 -1.70
C VAL A 128 -3.89 0.43 -3.21
N LYS A 129 -4.97 -0.08 -3.82
CA LYS A 129 -5.07 -0.24 -5.27
C LYS A 129 -4.87 1.08 -6.01
N GLN A 130 -5.60 2.12 -5.60
CA GLN A 130 -5.49 3.44 -6.23
C GLN A 130 -4.09 4.03 -6.12
N LEU A 131 -3.39 3.78 -5.01
CA LEU A 131 -2.02 4.19 -4.80
C LEU A 131 -1.07 3.42 -5.72
N TYR A 132 -1.19 2.09 -5.76
CA TYR A 132 -0.37 1.22 -6.61
C TYR A 132 -0.49 1.59 -8.09
N GLU A 133 -1.72 1.81 -8.59
CA GLU A 133 -1.98 2.27 -9.96
C GLU A 133 -1.35 3.64 -10.24
N ALA A 134 -1.48 4.58 -9.29
CA ALA A 134 -0.93 5.93 -9.46
C ALA A 134 0.61 5.90 -9.50
N VAL A 135 1.24 5.11 -8.64
CA VAL A 135 2.71 4.92 -8.61
C VAL A 135 3.20 4.23 -9.88
N SER A 136 2.54 3.14 -10.29
CA SER A 136 2.91 2.41 -11.52
C SER A 136 2.81 3.32 -12.75
N ALA A 137 1.76 4.13 -12.83
CA ALA A 137 1.55 5.07 -13.92
C ALA A 137 2.50 6.29 -13.92
N LEU A 138 3.35 6.47 -12.90
CA LEU A 138 4.43 7.46 -12.95
C LEU A 138 5.55 7.02 -13.89
N ASN A 139 5.89 5.73 -13.90
CA ASN A 139 7.01 5.20 -14.69
C ASN A 139 6.74 5.25 -16.20
N ASP A 140 5.48 5.13 -16.61
CA ASP A 140 5.08 5.10 -18.03
C ASP A 140 4.69 6.48 -18.60
N SER A 141 4.80 7.55 -17.81
CA SER A 141 4.23 8.84 -18.20
C SER A 141 5.18 9.71 -19.02
N ALA A 142 5.30 9.39 -20.31
CA ALA A 142 5.89 10.30 -21.32
C ALA A 142 5.08 11.62 -21.46
N ASN A 143 3.81 11.61 -21.04
CA ASN A 143 2.93 12.76 -21.08
C ASN A 143 2.97 13.55 -19.75
N VAL A 144 3.36 14.82 -19.84
CA VAL A 144 3.51 15.76 -18.71
C VAL A 144 2.23 15.89 -17.87
N THR A 145 1.06 15.95 -18.50
CA THR A 145 -0.23 16.06 -17.81
C THR A 145 -0.55 14.80 -17.02
N ARG A 146 -0.27 13.61 -17.57
CA ARG A 146 -0.47 12.34 -16.87
C ARG A 146 0.48 12.21 -15.68
N LEU A 147 1.75 12.57 -15.87
CA LEU A 147 2.76 12.58 -14.80
C LEU A 147 2.32 13.48 -13.64
N ALA A 148 1.96 14.73 -13.93
CA ALA A 148 1.51 15.70 -12.92
C ALA A 148 0.25 15.22 -12.18
N ARG A 149 -0.73 14.67 -12.91
CA ARG A 149 -1.99 14.18 -12.33
C ARG A 149 -1.74 13.00 -11.39
N ASN A 150 -0.95 12.01 -11.80
CA ASN A 150 -0.67 10.83 -10.98
C ASN A 150 0.14 11.20 -9.73
N ALA A 151 1.13 12.08 -9.86
CA ALA A 151 1.90 12.57 -8.72
C ALA A 151 1.02 13.36 -7.73
N ALA A 152 0.09 14.18 -8.22
CA ALA A 152 -0.89 14.86 -7.37
C ALA A 152 -1.85 13.87 -6.69
N LYS A 153 -2.29 12.81 -7.39
CA LYS A 153 -3.14 11.75 -6.82
C LYS A 153 -2.44 11.04 -5.66
N ILE A 154 -1.15 10.71 -5.80
CA ILE A 154 -0.35 10.12 -4.71
C ILE A 154 -0.32 11.04 -3.49
N LYS A 155 -0.07 12.34 -3.69
CA LYS A 155 -0.03 13.33 -2.60
C LYS A 155 -1.39 13.48 -1.90
N MET A 156 -2.48 13.45 -2.67
CA MET A 156 -3.84 13.47 -2.12
C MET A 156 -4.12 12.22 -1.29
N ILE A 157 -3.75 11.03 -1.76
CA ILE A 157 -3.89 9.79 -1.00
C ILE A 157 -3.07 9.88 0.29
N ALA A 158 -1.81 10.31 0.20
CA ALA A 158 -0.91 10.48 1.35
C ALA A 158 -1.46 11.44 2.42
N SER A 159 -2.18 12.50 2.04
CA SER A 159 -2.79 13.41 3.02
C SER A 159 -3.95 12.81 3.82
N LYS A 160 -4.53 11.71 3.36
CA LYS A 160 -5.69 11.04 3.98
C LYS A 160 -5.33 9.67 4.55
N TYR A 161 -4.25 9.06 4.06
CA TYR A 161 -3.82 7.72 4.41
C TYR A 161 -2.36 7.75 4.86
N LYS A 162 -2.17 7.75 6.19
CA LYS A 162 -0.86 7.92 6.84
C LYS A 162 0.24 6.98 6.32
N PRO A 163 -0.01 5.68 6.05
CA PRO A 163 1.03 4.81 5.51
C PRO A 163 1.57 5.25 4.14
N ALA A 164 0.80 6.02 3.36
CA ALA A 164 1.24 6.51 2.05
C ALA A 164 2.12 7.78 2.13
N GLU A 165 2.35 8.36 3.31
CA GLU A 165 3.22 9.53 3.49
C GLU A 165 4.65 9.30 2.97
N ILE A 166 5.12 8.04 2.98
CA ILE A 166 6.42 7.64 2.43
C ILE A 166 6.60 8.01 0.95
N PHE A 167 5.50 8.17 0.20
CA PHE A 167 5.53 8.53 -1.22
C PHE A 167 5.50 10.03 -1.48
N ILE A 168 5.36 10.88 -0.45
CA ILE A 168 5.33 12.35 -0.60
C ILE A 168 6.62 12.88 -1.28
N PRO A 169 7.84 12.45 -0.91
CA PRO A 169 9.06 12.90 -1.59
C PRO A 169 9.04 12.59 -3.08
N LEU A 170 8.67 11.36 -3.45
CA LEU A 170 8.54 10.93 -4.84
C LEU A 170 7.50 11.76 -5.60
N ALA A 171 6.34 11.98 -5.01
CA ALA A 171 5.29 12.80 -5.62
C ALA A 171 5.77 14.24 -5.87
N ASN A 172 6.45 14.86 -4.90
CA ASN A 172 6.98 16.21 -5.06
C ASN A 172 8.07 16.28 -6.15
N GLU A 173 8.97 15.29 -6.21
CA GLU A 173 9.97 15.17 -7.28
C GLU A 173 9.31 15.12 -8.66
N LYS A 174 8.31 14.24 -8.83
CA LYS A 174 7.60 14.08 -10.12
C LYS A 174 6.78 15.31 -10.51
N ILE A 175 6.17 16.02 -9.55
CA ILE A 175 5.51 17.31 -9.80
C ILE A 175 6.52 18.34 -10.29
N ALA A 176 7.69 18.44 -9.64
CA ALA A 176 8.74 19.38 -10.05
C ALA A 176 9.28 19.04 -11.46
N LEU A 177 9.45 17.76 -11.77
CA LEU A 177 9.83 17.29 -13.10
C LEU A 177 8.77 17.67 -14.14
N ALA A 178 7.49 17.41 -13.88
CA ALA A 178 6.41 17.77 -14.78
C ALA A 178 6.39 19.28 -15.06
N LYS A 179 6.60 20.12 -14.05
CA LYS A 179 6.71 21.59 -14.21
C LYS A 179 7.88 21.99 -15.11
N LYS A 180 9.04 21.33 -14.98
CA LYS A 180 10.21 21.56 -15.84
C LYS A 180 9.91 21.15 -17.28
N MET A 181 9.32 19.97 -17.50
CA MET A 181 8.94 19.49 -18.82
C MET A 181 7.94 20.44 -19.50
N TYR A 182 6.89 20.84 -18.78
CA TYR A 182 5.91 21.80 -19.29
C TYR A 182 6.56 23.12 -19.73
N THR A 183 7.46 23.66 -18.90
CA THR A 183 8.18 24.90 -19.23
C THR A 183 9.07 24.72 -20.46
N SER A 184 9.74 23.56 -20.58
CA SER A 184 10.56 23.25 -21.74
C SER A 184 9.74 23.06 -23.01
N GLU A 185 8.59 22.40 -22.95
CA GLU A 185 7.67 22.22 -24.09
C GLU A 185 7.09 23.56 -24.52
N LYS A 186 6.67 24.40 -23.57
CA LYS A 186 6.21 25.76 -23.87
C LYS A 186 7.31 26.58 -24.57
N ARG A 187 8.55 26.53 -24.09
CA ARG A 187 9.66 27.23 -24.74
C ARG A 187 9.89 26.74 -26.17
N LYS A 188 9.93 25.43 -26.40
CA LYS A 188 10.07 24.85 -27.74
C LYS A 188 8.94 25.29 -28.68
N ALA A 189 7.69 25.29 -28.20
CA ALA A 189 6.55 25.74 -29.01
C ALA A 189 6.65 27.22 -29.39
N VAL A 190 7.12 28.07 -28.47
CA VAL A 190 7.40 29.49 -28.74
C VAL A 190 8.52 29.64 -29.77
N ASP A 191 9.61 28.89 -29.61
CA ASP A 191 10.75 28.92 -30.53
C ASP A 191 10.34 28.44 -31.94
N ASP A 192 9.61 27.34 -32.05
CA ASP A 192 9.11 26.79 -33.31
C ASP A 192 8.16 27.78 -34.02
N LEU A 193 7.25 28.41 -33.26
CA LEU A 193 6.36 29.45 -33.78
C LEU A 193 7.17 30.66 -34.30
N SER A 194 8.24 31.05 -33.62
CA SER A 194 9.10 32.15 -34.05
C SER A 194 9.84 31.86 -35.36
N ILE A 195 10.28 30.61 -35.55
CA ILE A 195 10.92 30.13 -36.79
C ILE A 195 9.89 30.15 -37.93
N GLU A 196 8.67 29.68 -37.68
CA GLU A 196 7.58 29.69 -38.66
C GLU A 196 7.22 31.12 -39.08
N ILE A 197 7.06 32.04 -38.13
CA ILE A 197 6.83 33.47 -38.39
C ILE A 197 7.93 34.03 -39.30
N THR A 198 9.19 33.81 -38.95
CA THR A 198 10.34 34.33 -39.71
C THR A 198 10.35 33.78 -41.14
N GLY A 199 10.09 32.48 -41.28
CA GLY A 199 9.95 31.83 -42.59
C GLY A 199 8.81 32.41 -43.42
N MET A 200 7.65 32.68 -42.81
CA MET A 200 6.50 33.28 -43.49
C MET A 200 6.72 34.75 -43.87
N MET A 201 7.38 35.53 -43.01
CA MET A 201 7.77 36.92 -43.28
C MET A 201 8.70 37.00 -44.50
N SER A 202 9.71 36.12 -44.58
CA SER A 202 10.63 36.07 -45.74
C SER A 202 9.91 35.80 -47.07
N LYS A 203 8.78 35.09 -47.01
CA LYS A 203 7.92 34.77 -48.16
C LYS A 203 6.82 35.80 -48.41
N LYS A 204 6.80 36.92 -47.67
CA LYS A 204 5.75 37.95 -47.68
C LYS A 204 4.33 37.38 -47.48
N ASN A 205 4.21 36.32 -46.69
CA ASN A 205 2.91 35.70 -46.43
C ASN A 205 2.13 36.53 -45.39
N PRO A 206 0.92 37.01 -45.70
CA PRO A 206 0.13 37.84 -44.79
C PRO A 206 -0.27 37.12 -43.49
N ARG A 207 -0.22 35.78 -43.45
CA ARG A 207 -0.48 35.00 -42.23
C ARG A 207 0.59 35.18 -41.15
N ALA A 208 1.78 35.68 -41.50
CA ALA A 208 2.84 35.95 -40.52
C ALA A 208 2.40 36.95 -39.44
N ALA A 209 1.61 37.97 -39.80
CA ALA A 209 1.11 38.97 -38.86
C ALA A 209 0.15 38.36 -37.81
N LEU A 210 -0.67 37.38 -38.21
CA LEU A 210 -1.56 36.66 -37.30
C LEU A 210 -0.76 35.82 -36.30
N LEU A 211 0.25 35.08 -36.77
CA LEU A 211 1.11 34.28 -35.89
C LEU A 211 1.95 35.16 -34.96
N MET A 212 2.40 36.34 -35.43
CA MET A 212 3.05 37.34 -34.55
C MET A 212 2.12 37.84 -33.45
N ALA A 213 0.85 38.10 -33.73
CA ALA A 213 -0.10 38.49 -32.69
C ALA A 213 -0.25 37.38 -31.62
N VAL A 214 -0.32 36.12 -32.02
CA VAL A 214 -0.37 34.97 -31.10
C VAL A 214 0.91 34.90 -30.25
N LEU A 215 2.08 35.02 -30.89
CA LEU A 215 3.36 35.03 -30.18
C LEU A 215 3.48 36.22 -29.22
N GLY A 216 3.00 37.41 -29.59
CA GLY A 216 3.01 38.61 -28.75
C GLY A 216 2.09 38.50 -27.53
N ILE A 217 1.00 37.74 -27.61
CA ILE A 217 0.15 37.43 -26.45
C ILE A 217 0.87 36.46 -25.50
N GLU A 218 1.52 35.43 -26.05
CA GLU A 218 2.20 34.40 -25.24
C GLU A 218 3.55 34.85 -24.66
N ASN A 219 4.28 35.68 -25.38
CA ASN A 219 5.60 36.21 -25.02
C ASN A 219 5.85 37.59 -25.67
N PRO A 220 5.37 38.69 -25.06
CA PRO A 220 5.46 40.04 -25.64
C PRO A 220 6.89 40.55 -25.78
N GLU A 221 7.82 40.07 -24.96
CA GLU A 221 9.23 40.47 -24.97
C GLU A 221 10.08 39.62 -25.93
N HIS A 222 9.46 38.76 -26.75
CA HIS A 222 10.20 37.92 -27.68
C HIS A 222 10.91 38.78 -28.74
N PRO A 223 12.19 38.51 -29.10
CA PRO A 223 12.96 39.34 -30.02
C PRO A 223 12.28 39.57 -31.39
N VAL A 224 11.58 38.57 -31.91
CA VAL A 224 10.82 38.68 -33.17
C VAL A 224 9.69 39.72 -33.07
N ILE A 225 9.03 39.82 -31.91
CA ILE A 225 7.97 40.80 -31.67
C ILE A 225 8.57 42.20 -31.54
N LEU A 226 9.62 42.35 -30.74
CA LEU A 226 10.31 43.63 -30.57
C LEU A 226 10.84 44.18 -31.91
N ASN A 227 11.53 43.34 -32.68
CA ASN A 227 12.03 43.74 -34.01
C ASN A 227 10.91 44.13 -34.97
N TYR A 228 9.75 43.46 -34.91
CA TYR A 228 8.61 43.79 -35.76
C TYR A 228 7.94 45.11 -35.35
N LEU A 229 7.82 45.37 -34.05
CA LEU A 229 7.33 46.66 -33.54
C LEU A 229 8.28 47.80 -33.93
N ASP A 230 9.60 47.59 -33.84
CA ASP A 230 10.60 48.55 -34.28
C ASP A 230 10.48 48.85 -35.78
N TYR A 231 10.28 47.82 -36.62
CA TYR A 231 10.04 48.00 -38.06
C TYR A 231 8.77 48.81 -38.36
N ILE A 232 7.69 48.61 -37.60
CA ILE A 232 6.45 49.40 -37.77
C ILE A 232 6.70 50.86 -37.38
N ASN A 233 7.41 51.10 -36.28
CA ASN A 233 7.66 52.44 -35.74
C ASN A 233 8.67 53.22 -36.59
N ASP A 234 9.68 52.55 -37.14
CA ASP A 234 10.67 53.11 -38.05
C ASP A 234 11.09 52.08 -39.12
N PRO A 235 10.45 52.09 -40.31
CA PRO A 235 10.77 51.17 -41.40
C PRO A 235 12.22 51.27 -41.90
N SER A 236 12.89 52.41 -41.66
CA SER A 236 14.25 52.68 -42.11
C SER A 236 15.34 52.06 -41.22
N ALA A 237 15.00 51.66 -39.99
CA ALA A 237 15.93 51.06 -39.01
C ALA A 237 16.18 49.54 -39.22
N SER A 238 15.37 48.86 -40.04
CA SER A 238 15.36 47.39 -40.14
C SER A 238 16.40 46.77 -41.10
N ALA A 239 17.06 47.59 -41.92
CA ALA A 239 18.02 47.10 -42.90
C ALA A 239 19.31 46.53 -42.26
N ASP A 240 19.69 46.99 -41.07
CA ASP A 240 20.93 46.58 -40.40
C ASP A 240 20.75 45.51 -39.30
N SER A 241 19.55 45.36 -38.72
CA SER A 241 19.33 44.46 -37.57
C SER A 241 19.06 43.00 -37.93
N THR A 242 18.53 42.75 -39.13
CA THR A 242 18.18 41.40 -39.62
C THR A 242 19.43 40.55 -39.89
N ALA A 243 20.56 41.19 -40.24
CA ALA A 243 21.84 40.52 -40.47
C ALA A 243 22.65 40.31 -39.18
N LEU A 244 22.69 41.30 -38.27
CA LEU A 244 23.50 41.21 -37.05
C LEU A 244 22.89 40.33 -35.93
N GLY A 245 21.57 40.16 -35.88
CA GLY A 245 20.92 39.31 -34.88
C GLY A 245 21.12 37.81 -35.11
N MET A 246 21.23 37.38 -36.38
CA MET A 246 21.35 35.97 -36.76
C MET A 246 22.77 35.41 -36.57
N GLU A 247 23.80 36.25 -36.66
CA GLU A 247 25.19 35.80 -36.49
C GLU A 247 25.54 35.54 -35.01
N LYS A 248 24.93 36.28 -34.08
CA LYS A 248 25.14 36.07 -32.63
C LYS A 248 24.41 34.86 -32.05
N GLN A 249 23.27 34.45 -32.62
CA GLN A 249 22.56 33.26 -32.14
C GLN A 249 23.09 31.95 -32.75
N ARG A 250 23.72 32.00 -33.92
CA ARG A 250 24.36 30.82 -34.54
C ARG A 250 25.68 30.43 -33.84
N ASN A 251 26.40 31.41 -33.29
CA ASN A 251 27.68 31.21 -32.57
C ASN A 251 27.54 30.89 -31.07
N LYS A 252 26.32 30.67 -30.56
CA LYS A 252 26.07 30.29 -29.15
C LYS A 252 25.40 28.90 -28.99
N ARG A 253 25.36 28.10 -30.05
CA ARG A 253 24.96 26.69 -30.01
C ARG A 253 26.16 25.79 -29.74
#